data_AF-A0A836VTM2-F1
#
_entry.id   AF-A0A836VTM2-F1
#
_cell.length_a   1.000
_cell.length_b   1.000
_cell.length_c   1.000
_cell.angle_alpha   90.00
_cell.angle_beta   90.00
_cell.angle_gamma   90.00
#
_symmetry.space_group_name_H-M   'P 1'
#
loop_
_entity.id
_entity.type
_entity.pdbx_description
1 polymer ?
#
loop_
_entity_poly.entity_id
_entity_poly.type
_entity_poly.pdbx_seq_one_letter_code
_entity_poly.pdbx_strand_id
1 'polypeptide(L)'
;MRIGVTGGIATGKNLVTNYFKELGCYIIDADEIYHELIYPGKPLWKKLVEEFGSTILHPQNMIDRKRLGDIVFNNKEALKKLNSITHNEIIKKIEERAKLHENDYK
;
A
#
# COMPACT_ATOMS: atom_id res chain seq x y z
N MET A 1 -3.16 -21.46 2.89
CA MET A 1 -2.65 -21.31 1.50
C MET A 1 -2.81 -19.85 1.10
N ARG A 2 -1.83 -19.23 0.43
CA ARG A 2 -1.90 -17.82 -0.02
C ARG A 2 -1.74 -17.76 -1.53
N ILE A 3 -2.57 -16.96 -2.20
CA ILE A 3 -2.56 -16.81 -3.66
C ILE A 3 -2.32 -15.34 -3.98
N GLY A 4 -1.27 -15.04 -4.74
CA GLY A 4 -0.99 -13.69 -5.22
C GLY A 4 -1.66 -13.44 -6.58
N VAL A 5 -2.56 -12.47 -6.65
CA VAL A 5 -3.16 -12.03 -7.92
C VAL A 5 -2.43 -10.79 -8.41
N THR A 6 -1.72 -10.90 -9.53
CA THR A 6 -0.99 -9.79 -10.16
C THR A 6 -1.38 -9.66 -11.63
N GLY A 7 -0.99 -8.57 -12.28
CA GLY A 7 -1.41 -8.24 -13.66
C GLY A 7 -1.27 -6.75 -13.94
N GLY A 8 -1.34 -6.36 -15.22
CA GLY A 8 -1.27 -4.96 -15.64
C GLY A 8 -2.52 -4.14 -15.29
N ILE A 9 -2.52 -2.86 -15.66
CA ILE A 9 -3.72 -2.01 -15.56
C ILE A 9 -4.80 -2.59 -16.49
N ALA A 10 -6.06 -2.60 -16.05
CA ALA A 10 -7.23 -3.08 -16.79
C ALA A 10 -7.23 -4.57 -17.21
N THR A 11 -6.41 -5.43 -16.61
CA THR A 11 -6.37 -6.87 -16.92
C THR A 11 -7.40 -7.72 -16.15
N GLY A 12 -8.43 -7.10 -15.57
CA GLY A 12 -9.51 -7.84 -14.88
C GLY A 12 -9.14 -8.42 -13.51
N LYS A 13 -8.06 -7.97 -12.85
CA LYS A 13 -7.69 -8.45 -11.50
C LYS A 13 -8.85 -8.36 -10.49
N ASN A 14 -9.57 -7.24 -10.51
CA ASN A 14 -10.72 -7.02 -9.62
C ASN A 14 -11.86 -8.02 -9.89
N LEU A 15 -12.03 -8.46 -11.14
CA LEU A 15 -13.01 -9.48 -11.48
C LEU A 15 -12.63 -10.81 -10.83
N VAL A 16 -11.37 -11.22 -10.96
CA VAL A 16 -10.84 -12.46 -10.37
C VAL A 16 -10.91 -12.44 -8.85
N THR A 17 -10.51 -11.34 -8.20
CA THR A 17 -10.57 -11.22 -6.73
C THR A 17 -12.01 -11.21 -6.22
N ASN A 18 -12.96 -10.64 -6.96
CA ASN A 18 -14.39 -10.72 -6.63
C ASN A 18 -14.92 -12.15 -6.69
N TYR A 19 -14.57 -12.92 -7.73
CA TYR A 19 -14.93 -14.34 -7.79
C TYR A 19 -14.36 -15.14 -6.62
N PHE A 20 -13.11 -14.89 -6.22
CA PHE A 20 -12.54 -15.55 -5.03
C PHE A 20 -13.30 -15.18 -3.74
N LYS A 21 -13.75 -13.93 -3.62
CA LYS A 21 -14.55 -13.46 -2.49
C LYS A 21 -15.89 -14.20 -2.41
N GLU A 22 -16.56 -14.42 -3.54
CA GLU A 22 -17.81 -15.21 -3.61
C GLU A 22 -17.60 -16.67 -3.19
N LEU A 23 -16.42 -17.22 -3.45
CA LEU A 23 -16.01 -18.56 -3.01
C LEU A 23 -15.58 -18.62 -1.53
N GLY A 24 -15.74 -17.53 -0.78
CA GLY A 24 -15.42 -17.46 0.65
C GLY A 24 -13.95 -17.17 0.96
N CYS A 25 -13.15 -16.76 -0.05
CA CYS A 25 -11.77 -16.36 0.20
C CYS A 25 -11.71 -14.96 0.82
N TYR A 26 -10.86 -14.79 1.82
CA TYR A 26 -10.53 -13.47 2.34
C TYR A 26 -9.58 -12.74 1.37
N ILE A 27 -9.97 -11.54 0.94
CA ILE A 27 -9.18 -10.72 0.00
C ILE A 27 -8.38 -9.68 0.77
N ILE A 28 -7.08 -9.65 0.53
CA ILE A 28 -6.17 -8.62 1.03
C ILE A 28 -5.72 -7.78 -0.16
N ASP A 29 -6.17 -6.54 -0.24
CA ASP A 29 -5.83 -5.60 -1.30
C ASP A 29 -4.67 -4.68 -0.87
N ALA A 30 -3.58 -4.72 -1.63
CA ALA A 30 -2.40 -3.90 -1.37
C ALA A 30 -2.64 -2.40 -1.63
N ASP A 31 -3.47 -2.06 -2.62
CA ASP A 31 -3.83 -0.69 -2.93
C ASP A 31 -4.72 -0.11 -1.83
N GLU A 32 -5.68 -0.88 -1.32
CA GLU A 32 -6.49 -0.47 -0.16
C GLU A 32 -5.60 -0.19 1.06
N ILE A 33 -4.68 -1.11 1.38
CA ILE A 33 -3.71 -0.95 2.47
C ILE A 33 -2.87 0.31 2.28
N TYR A 34 -2.38 0.57 1.06
CA TYR A 34 -1.62 1.79 0.78
C TYR A 34 -2.43 3.05 1.11
N HIS A 35 -3.68 3.10 0.68
CA HIS A 35 -4.58 4.24 0.95
C HIS A 35 -4.85 4.40 2.45
N GLU A 36 -4.95 3.32 3.21
CA GLU A 36 -5.11 3.41 4.67
C GLU A 36 -3.85 3.92 5.38
N LEU A 37 -2.67 3.50 4.94
CA LEU A 37 -1.41 3.80 5.61
C LEU A 37 -0.85 5.18 5.26
N ILE A 38 -1.34 5.83 4.21
CA ILE A 38 -0.89 7.17 3.79
C ILE A 38 -1.57 8.32 4.55
N TYR A 39 -2.52 8.03 5.45
CA TYR A 39 -3.18 9.06 6.27
C TYR A 39 -2.27 9.59 7.40
N PRO A 40 -2.47 10.84 7.85
CA PRO A 40 -1.68 11.44 8.92
C PRO A 40 -1.58 10.54 10.16
N GLY A 41 -0.37 10.41 10.72
CA GLY A 41 -0.10 9.62 11.92
C GLY A 41 0.05 8.11 11.70
N LYS A 42 -0.20 7.60 10.48
CA LYS A 42 0.00 6.20 10.12
C LYS A 42 1.48 5.88 9.85
N PRO A 43 1.88 4.59 9.92
CA PRO A 43 3.28 4.18 9.76
C PRO A 43 3.92 4.62 8.44
N LEU A 44 3.24 4.42 7.31
CA LEU A 44 3.75 4.84 6.01
C LEU A 44 3.86 6.36 5.93
N TRP A 45 2.82 7.09 6.34
CA TRP A 45 2.85 8.55 6.39
C TRP A 45 4.05 9.10 7.16
N LYS A 46 4.30 8.59 8.38
CA LYS A 46 5.42 9.04 9.23
C LYS A 46 6.76 8.86 8.52
N LYS A 47 7.00 7.67 7.97
CA LYS A 47 8.25 7.37 7.26
C LYS A 47 8.45 8.20 6.00
N LEU A 48 7.37 8.48 5.26
CA LEU A 48 7.46 9.36 4.09
C LEU A 48 7.81 10.79 4.48
N VAL A 49 7.23 11.31 5.56
CA VAL A 49 7.56 12.65 6.07
C VAL A 49 8.97 12.71 6.65
N GLU A 50 9.43 11.64 7.32
CA GLU A 50 10.81 11.54 7.81
C GLU A 50 11.83 11.52 6.68
N GLU A 51 11.56 10.80 5.58
CA GLU A 51 12.49 10.66 4.46
C GLU A 51 12.47 11.87 3.50
N PHE A 52 11.28 12.35 3.13
CA PHE A 52 11.11 13.39 2.10
C PHE A 52 10.85 14.79 2.69
N GLY A 53 10.71 14.88 4.02
CA GLY A 53 10.42 16.12 4.73
C GLY A 53 8.95 16.53 4.70
N SER A 54 8.62 17.64 5.36
CA SER A 54 7.26 18.20 5.38
C SER A 54 6.85 18.88 4.07
N THR A 55 7.76 19.00 3.10
CA THR A 55 7.50 19.62 1.78
C THR A 55 6.48 18.83 0.96
N ILE A 56 6.40 17.52 1.17
CA ILE A 56 5.43 16.62 0.53
C ILE A 56 4.04 16.67 1.18
N LEU A 57 3.78 17.59 2.11
CA LEU A 57 2.49 17.71 2.79
C LEU A 57 1.62 18.83 2.22
N HIS A 58 0.32 18.57 2.16
CA HIS A 58 -0.73 19.56 2.00
C HIS A 58 -1.07 20.25 3.34
N PRO A 59 -1.81 21.39 3.33
CA PRO A 59 -2.17 22.13 4.55
C PRO A 59 -2.92 21.33 5.63
N GLN A 60 -3.49 20.17 5.27
CA GLN A 60 -4.17 19.25 6.20
C GLN A 60 -3.27 18.10 6.68
N ASN A 61 -1.94 18.24 6.56
CA ASN A 61 -0.95 17.20 6.83
C ASN A 61 -1.11 15.94 5.97
N MET A 62 -1.88 15.97 4.88
CA MET A 62 -1.98 14.84 3.95
C MET A 62 -0.81 14.83 2.98
N ILE A 63 -0.41 13.65 2.51
CA ILE A 63 0.64 13.53 1.48
C ILE A 63 0.12 14.11 0.16
N ASP A 64 0.83 15.10 -0.37
CA ASP A 64 0.65 15.64 -1.72
C ASP A 64 1.33 14.68 -2.71
N ARG A 65 0.51 13.84 -3.35
CA ARG A 65 0.97 12.86 -4.35
C ARG A 65 1.66 13.51 -5.54
N LYS A 66 1.26 14.74 -5.90
CA LYS A 66 1.84 15.46 -7.03
C LYS A 66 3.25 15.90 -6.68
N ARG A 67 3.44 16.56 -5.53
CA ARG A 67 4.77 16.96 -5.04
C ARG A 67 5.68 15.78 -4.80
N LEU A 68 5.18 14.72 -4.15
CA LEU A 68 5.95 13.50 -3.94
C LEU A 68 6.35 12.89 -5.29
N GLY A 69 5.43 12.84 -6.25
CA GLY A 69 5.68 12.43 -7.63
C GLY A 69 6.80 13.24 -8.27
N ASP A 70 6.73 14.56 -8.22
CA ASP A 70 7.73 15.46 -8.81
C ASP A 70 9.14 15.20 -8.26
N ILE A 71 9.26 14.86 -6.97
CA ILE A 71 10.54 14.51 -6.34
C ILE A 71 11.05 13.15 -6.83
N VAL A 72 10.19 12.11 -6.81
CA VAL A 72 10.62 10.74 -7.08
C VAL A 72 10.78 10.44 -8.57
N PHE A 73 10.00 11.07 -9.45
CA PHE A 73 10.14 10.85 -10.90
C PHE A 73 11.42 11.47 -11.46
N ASN A 74 11.93 12.53 -10.83
CA ASN A 74 13.17 13.17 -11.24
C ASN A 74 14.42 12.55 -10.58
N ASN A 75 14.25 11.69 -9.57
CA ASN A 75 15.37 11.08 -8.85
C ASN A 75 15.14 9.57 -8.64
N LYS A 76 15.93 8.76 -9.36
CA LYS A 76 15.86 7.28 -9.28
C LYS A 76 16.13 6.74 -7.87
N GLU A 77 16.99 7.38 -7.09
CA GLU A 77 17.25 6.96 -5.71
C GLU A 77 16.06 7.27 -4.81
N ALA A 78 15.47 8.45 -4.97
CA ALA A 78 14.24 8.83 -4.27
C ALA A 78 13.09 7.86 -4.58
N LEU A 79 12.93 7.47 -5.85
CA LEU A 79 11.94 6.46 -6.25
C LEU A 79 12.19 5.09 -5.61
N LYS A 80 13.46 4.63 -5.58
CA LYS A 80 13.82 3.37 -4.91
C LYS A 80 13.50 3.42 -3.42
N LYS A 81 13.79 4.54 -2.76
CA LYS A 81 13.48 4.74 -1.34
C LYS A 81 11.98 4.75 -1.08
N LEU A 82 11.21 5.49 -1.88
CA LEU A 82 9.74 5.51 -1.80
C LEU A 82 9.17 4.09 -1.91
N ASN A 83 9.59 3.34 -2.94
CA ASN A 83 9.12 1.97 -3.17
C ASN A 83 9.51 1.05 -2.01
N SER A 84 10.74 1.13 -1.51
CA SER A 84 11.21 0.33 -0.38
C SER A 84 10.40 0.59 0.89
N ILE A 85 10.21 1.87 1.26
CA ILE A 85 9.41 2.26 2.42
C ILE A 85 7.97 1.76 2.27
N THR A 86 7.37 2.00 1.10
CA THR A 86 5.98 1.62 0.80
C THR A 86 5.79 0.12 0.87
N HIS A 87 6.61 -0.66 0.17
CA HIS A 87 6.50 -2.11 0.15
C HIS A 87 6.69 -2.71 1.54
N ASN A 88 7.65 -2.23 2.32
CA ASN A 88 7.90 -2.74 3.67
C ASN A 88 6.68 -2.57 4.59
N GLU A 89 6.00 -1.43 4.54
CA GLU A 89 4.83 -1.20 5.39
C GLU A 89 3.57 -1.92 4.90
N ILE A 90 3.38 -2.00 3.57
CA ILE A 90 2.29 -2.78 2.99
C ILE A 90 2.45 -4.27 3.32
N ILE A 91 3.63 -4.86 3.11
CA ILE A 91 3.88 -6.29 3.37
C ILE A 91 3.62 -6.62 4.84
N LYS A 92 4.09 -5.78 5.78
CA LYS A 92 3.80 -5.97 7.21
C LYS A 92 2.30 -6.01 7.49
N LYS A 93 1.52 -5.11 6.87
CA LYS A 93 0.07 -5.06 7.08
C LYS A 93 -0.64 -6.24 6.42
N ILE A 94 -0.17 -6.71 5.26
CA ILE A 94 -0.65 -7.93 4.61
C ILE A 94 -0.42 -9.13 5.53
N GLU A 95 0.78 -9.29 6.10
CA GLU A 95 1.09 -10.38 7.04
C GLU A 95 0.24 -10.32 8.31
N GLU A 96 -0.01 -9.12 8.84
CA GLU A 96 -0.91 -8.92 9.99
C GLU A 96 -2.34 -9.37 9.66
N ARG A 97 -2.91 -8.90 8.54
CA ARG A 97 -4.27 -9.29 8.10
C ARG A 97 -4.36 -10.79 7.81
N ALA A 98 -3.34 -11.37 7.17
CA ALA A 98 -3.30 -12.79 6.87
C ALA A 98 -3.31 -13.65 8.15
N LYS A 99 -2.54 -13.27 9.17
CA LYS A 99 -2.48 -14.00 10.45
C LYS A 99 -3.78 -13.95 11.24
N LEU A 100 -4.48 -12.81 11.21
CA LEU A 100 -5.78 -12.68 11.90
C LEU A 100 -6.77 -13.71 11.35
N HIS A 101 -6.87 -13.81 10.02
CA HIS A 101 -7.79 -14.74 9.37
C HIS A 101 -7.31 -16.18 9.31
N GLU A 102 -6.03 -16.48 9.55
CA GLU A 102 -5.56 -17.86 9.73
C GLU A 102 -6.13 -18.51 11.01
N ASN A 103 -6.54 -17.72 12.01
CA ASN A 103 -7.11 -18.25 13.25
C ASN A 103 -8.63 -18.49 13.18
N ASP A 104 -9.34 -17.85 12.24
CA ASP A 104 -10.80 -18.01 12.07
C ASP A 104 -11.19 -19.38 11.48
N TYR A 105 -10.21 -20.13 10.94
CA TYR A 105 -10.42 -21.43 10.30
C TYR A 105 -9.68 -22.58 11.01
N LYS A 106 -9.24 -22.38 12.26
CA LYS A 106 -8.76 -23.46 13.15
C LYS A 106 -9.88 -23.94 14.06
#